data_AF-A0AAJ0WH35-F1
#
_entry.id   AF-A0AAJ0WH35-F1
#
_cell.length_a   1.000
_cell.length_b   1.000
_cell.length_c   1.000
_cell.angle_alpha   90.00
_cell.angle_beta   90.00
_cell.angle_gamma   90.00
#
_symmetry.space_group_name_H-M   'P 1'
#
loop_
_entity.id
_entity.type
_entity.pdbx_description
1 polymer ?
#
loop_
_entity_poly.entity_id
_entity_poly.type
_entity_poly.pdbx_seq_one_letter_code
_entity_poly.pdbx_strand_id
1 'polypeptide(L)'
;MPNFYCEYCGTKSSSISSLTGNSCSRHPLGSGKGKHKLYEGSEKQKYSCKYCGTSSSSISSLTGNSCSRHPNGSGKGKHAPTL
;
A
#
# COMPACT_ATOMS: atom_id res chain seq x y z
N MET A 1 -15.74 -12.00 -7.43
CA MET A 1 -15.62 -11.43 -6.07
C MET A 1 -14.70 -10.22 -6.15
N PRO A 2 -15.08 -9.03 -5.68
CA PRO A 2 -14.16 -7.89 -5.66
C PRO A 2 -13.00 -8.18 -4.69
N ASN A 3 -11.77 -7.95 -5.15
CA ASN A 3 -10.59 -8.03 -4.30
C ASN A 3 -10.27 -6.63 -3.76
N PHE A 4 -10.27 -6.46 -2.45
CA PHE A 4 -9.91 -5.20 -1.82
C PHE A 4 -8.44 -5.24 -1.38
N TYR A 5 -7.67 -4.22 -1.74
CA TYR A 5 -6.26 -4.16 -1.42
C TYR A 5 -5.97 -3.09 -0.37
N CYS A 6 -4.94 -3.30 0.43
CA CYS A 6 -4.41 -2.27 1.32
C CYS A 6 -3.39 -1.39 0.58
N GLU A 7 -3.55 -0.06 0.64
CA GLU A 7 -2.62 0.91 0.06
C GLU A 7 -1.22 0.85 0.70
N TYR A 8 -1.14 0.52 1.99
CA TYR A 8 0.11 0.55 2.76
C TYR A 8 0.95 -0.72 2.65
N CYS A 9 0.31 -1.89 2.53
CA CYS A 9 1.01 -3.18 2.52
C CYS A 9 0.61 -4.11 1.39
N GLY A 10 -0.40 -3.77 0.59
CA GLY A 10 -0.90 -4.60 -0.50
C GLY A 10 -1.56 -5.91 -0.08
N THR A 11 -1.94 -6.06 1.20
CA THR A 11 -2.77 -7.18 1.65
C THR A 11 -4.07 -7.18 0.87
N LYS A 12 -4.43 -8.34 0.30
CA LYS A 12 -5.72 -8.58 -0.35
C LYS A 12 -6.73 -9.10 0.68
N SER A 13 -7.97 -8.66 0.58
CA SER A 13 -9.08 -9.16 1.38
C SER A 13 -10.36 -9.24 0.56
N SER A 14 -11.24 -10.15 0.96
CA SER A 14 -12.54 -10.37 0.31
C SER A 14 -13.57 -9.29 0.66
N SER A 15 -13.33 -8.54 1.74
CA SER A 15 -14.23 -7.49 2.25
C SER A 15 -13.44 -6.34 2.87
N ILE A 16 -13.95 -5.11 2.71
CA ILE A 16 -13.37 -3.91 3.32
C ILE A 16 -13.31 -4.06 4.85
N SER A 17 -14.37 -4.57 5.48
CA SER A 17 -14.46 -4.77 6.93
C SER A 17 -13.35 -5.68 7.48
N SER A 18 -13.03 -6.76 6.76
CA SER A 18 -11.94 -7.66 7.13
C SER A 18 -10.58 -7.00 6.94
N LEU A 19 -10.42 -6.13 5.94
CA LEU A 19 -9.20 -5.38 5.71
C LEU A 19 -8.98 -4.35 6.83
N THR A 20 -9.95 -3.46 7.05
CA THR A 20 -9.86 -2.34 8.01
C THR A 20 -10.00 -2.79 9.47
N GLY A 21 -10.55 -3.97 9.74
CA GLY A 21 -10.56 -4.58 11.07
C GLY A 21 -9.17 -4.98 11.55
N ASN A 22 -8.27 -5.36 10.63
CA ASN A 22 -6.93 -5.81 10.93
C ASN A 22 -5.90 -4.66 11.03
N SER A 23 -4.85 -4.90 11.81
CA SER A 23 -3.76 -3.95 12.00
C SER A 23 -2.72 -4.09 10.88
N CYS A 24 -2.23 -2.97 10.36
CA CYS A 24 -1.28 -2.97 9.25
C CYS A 24 0.17 -2.87 9.76
N SER A 25 1.01 -3.85 9.41
CA SER A 25 2.43 -3.84 9.77
C SER A 25 3.25 -2.79 9.03
N ARG A 26 2.74 -2.27 7.90
CA ARG A 26 3.39 -1.23 7.10
C ARG A 26 2.68 0.13 7.21
N HIS A 27 1.97 0.35 8.30
CA HIS A 27 1.29 1.62 8.54
C HIS A 27 2.32 2.76 8.63
N PRO A 28 2.05 3.96 8.05
CA PRO A 28 2.98 5.08 8.04
C PRO A 28 3.37 5.58 9.45
N LEU A 29 2.50 5.38 10.45
CA LEU A 29 2.77 5.72 11.86
C LEU A 29 3.59 4.66 12.62
N GLY A 30 3.90 3.52 12.00
CA GLY A 30 4.62 2.40 12.61
C GLY A 30 3.85 1.09 12.57
N SER A 31 4.58 -0.03 12.61
CA SER A 31 4.00 -1.38 12.54
C SER A 31 2.95 -1.59 13.64
N GLY A 32 1.72 -1.94 13.24
CA GLY A 32 0.62 -2.22 14.16
C GLY A 32 0.01 -0.98 14.83
N LYS A 33 0.50 0.23 14.54
CA LYS A 33 -0.04 1.49 15.09
C LYS A 33 -1.28 2.01 14.37
N GLY A 34 -1.77 1.29 13.38
CA GLY A 34 -2.96 1.66 12.63
C GLY A 34 -3.51 0.48 11.84
N LYS A 35 -4.70 0.70 11.28
CA LYS A 35 -5.43 -0.30 10.49
C LYS A 35 -4.98 -0.27 9.03
N HIS A 36 -5.35 -1.28 8.25
CA HIS A 36 -5.13 -1.22 6.80
C HIS A 36 -5.95 -0.09 6.17
N LYS A 37 -5.34 0.68 5.27
CA LYS A 37 -6.04 1.67 4.45
C LYS A 37 -6.48 1.04 3.15
N LEU A 38 -7.76 1.16 2.82
CA LEU A 38 -8.29 0.70 1.54
C LEU A 38 -7.61 1.44 0.39
N TYR A 39 -7.16 0.69 -0.60
CA TYR A 39 -6.73 1.23 -1.88
C TYR A 39 -7.97 1.57 -2.71
N GLU A 40 -8.15 2.85 -3.03
CA GLU A 40 -9.34 3.37 -3.72
C GLU A 40 -9.27 3.23 -5.25
N GLY A 41 -8.15 2.73 -5.79
CA GLY A 41 -8.00 2.51 -7.22
C GLY A 41 -8.56 1.16 -7.67
N SER A 42 -8.74 1.01 -8.98
CA SER A 42 -9.15 -0.27 -9.58
C SER A 42 -8.01 -1.29 -9.56
N GLU A 43 -8.34 -2.58 -9.66
CA GLU A 43 -7.33 -3.61 -9.87
C GLU A 43 -6.60 -3.37 -11.21
N LYS A 44 -5.27 -3.35 -11.14
CA LYS A 44 -4.41 -3.15 -12.31
C LYS A 44 -3.38 -4.28 -12.34
N GLN A 45 -2.97 -4.67 -13.55
CA GLN A 45 -1.86 -5.62 -13.70
C GLN A 45 -0.53 -5.05 -13.19
N LYS A 46 -0.40 -3.72 -13.15
CA LYS A 46 0.79 -3.01 -12.68
C LYS A 46 0.39 -1.83 -11.82
N TYR A 47 0.99 -1.73 -10.65
CA TYR A 47 0.83 -0.63 -9.71
C TYR A 47 2.09 0.22 -9.73
N SER A 48 1.92 1.52 -9.92
CA SER A 48 3.01 2.49 -9.96
C SER A 48 3.02 3.33 -8.69
N CYS A 49 4.20 3.78 -8.26
CA CYS A 49 4.35 4.67 -7.11
C CYS A 49 4.12 6.12 -7.51
N LYS A 50 3.23 6.84 -6.81
CA LYS A 50 2.94 8.27 -7.07
C LYS A 50 4.13 9.21 -6.87
N TYR A 51 5.13 8.79 -6.11
CA TYR A 51 6.27 9.64 -5.74
C TYR A 51 7.50 9.44 -6.64
N CYS A 52 7.81 8.20 -7.00
CA CYS A 52 9.03 7.86 -7.73
C CYS A 52 8.79 7.19 -9.09
N GLY A 53 7.53 6.87 -9.45
CA GLY A 53 7.19 6.21 -10.70
C GLY A 53 7.55 4.72 -10.78
N THR A 54 8.20 4.14 -9.76
CA THR A 54 8.49 2.70 -9.71
C THR A 54 7.22 1.88 -9.83
N SER A 55 7.25 0.84 -10.65
CA SER A 55 6.09 -0.02 -10.90
C SER A 55 6.33 -1.46 -10.46
N SER A 56 5.31 -2.16 -9.97
CA SER A 56 5.35 -3.58 -9.63
C SER A 56 4.04 -4.28 -10.01
N SER A 57 4.08 -5.61 -10.15
CA SER A 57 2.90 -6.44 -10.43
C SER A 57 1.89 -6.50 -9.27
N SER A 58 2.26 -6.01 -8.08
CA SER A 58 1.40 -6.01 -6.90
C SER A 58 1.79 -4.89 -5.93
N ILE A 59 0.80 -4.35 -5.21
CA ILE A 59 1.01 -3.32 -4.17
C ILE A 59 1.92 -3.85 -3.05
N SER A 60 1.85 -5.14 -2.70
CA SER A 60 2.69 -5.72 -1.64
C SER A 60 4.18 -5.70 -2.01
N SER A 61 4.51 -6.01 -3.26
CA SER A 61 5.87 -5.92 -3.80
C SER A 61 6.31 -4.45 -3.87
N LEU A 62 5.44 -3.56 -4.33
CA LEU A 62 5.73 -2.13 -4.42
C LEU A 62 6.05 -1.52 -3.04
N THR A 63 5.19 -1.76 -2.05
CA THR A 63 5.32 -1.24 -0.68
C THR A 63 6.33 -2.01 0.18
N GLY A 64 6.91 -3.10 -0.33
CA GLY A 64 7.95 -3.85 0.37
C GLY A 64 9.21 -3.01 0.57
N ASN A 65 9.56 -2.26 -0.47
CA ASN A 65 10.72 -1.41 -0.48
C ASN A 65 10.40 0.01 0.00
N SER A 66 11.46 0.71 0.41
CA SER A 66 11.38 2.12 0.80
C SER A 66 11.48 3.00 -0.45
N CYS A 67 10.69 4.07 -0.49
CA CYS A 67 10.66 4.98 -1.62
C CYS A 67 11.73 6.06 -1.47
N SER A 68 12.60 6.20 -2.48
CA SER A 68 13.68 7.20 -2.51
C SER A 68 13.18 8.64 -2.72
N ARG A 69 11.99 8.82 -3.30
CA ARG A 69 11.36 10.14 -3.50
C ARG A 69 10.17 10.38 -2.58
N HIS A 70 10.13 9.70 -1.42
CA HIS A 70 9.03 9.87 -0.47
C HIS A 70 9.01 11.32 0.09
N PRO A 71 7.84 11.94 0.27
CA PRO A 71 7.73 13.32 0.79
C PRO A 71 8.33 13.50 2.19
N ASN A 72 8.34 12.43 2.99
CA ASN A 72 8.97 12.42 4.32
C ASN A 72 10.52 12.30 4.29
N GLY A 73 11.12 12.28 3.10
CA GLY A 73 12.56 12.09 2.88
C GLY A 73 12.89 10.75 2.19
N SER A 74 14.04 10.71 1.53
CA SER A 74 14.52 9.51 0.83
C SER A 74 14.64 8.32 1.79
N GLY A 75 13.92 7.22 1.49
CA GLY A 75 13.92 6.00 2.29
C GLY A 75 13.14 6.07 3.61
N LYS A 76 12.56 7.24 3.96
CA LYS A 76 11.79 7.49 5.21
C LYS A 76 10.32 7.08 5.12
N GLY A 77 9.91 6.47 4.01
CA GLY A 77 8.56 5.97 3.79
C GLY A 77 8.51 4.89 2.73
N LYS A 78 7.39 4.18 2.65
CA LYS A 78 7.15 3.14 1.64
C LYS A 78 6.61 3.75 0.36
N HIS A 79 6.68 3.00 -0.73
CA HIS A 79 6.02 3.41 -1.97
C HIS A 79 4.50 3.52 -1.73
N ALA A 80 3.87 4.51 -2.35
CA ALA A 80 2.42 4.66 -2.32
C ALA A 80 1.87 4.42 -3.73
N PRO A 81 1.00 3.42 -3.94
CA PRO A 81 0.42 3.15 -5.25
C PRO A 81 -0.40 4.35 -5.73
N THR A 82 -0.40 4.62 -7.04
CA THR A 82 -1.35 5.55 -7.67
C THR A 82 -2.71 4.89 -7.75
N LEU A 83 -3.78 5.69 -7.69
CA LEU A 83 -5.14 5.24 -8.00
C LEU A 83 -5.29 4.84 -9.48
#